data_AF-A0A528BF93-F1
#
_entry.id   AF-A0A528BF93-F1
#
_cell.length_a   1.000
_cell.length_b   1.000
_cell.length_c   1.000
_cell.angle_alpha   90.00
_cell.angle_beta   90.00
_cell.angle_gamma   90.00
#
_symmetry.space_group_name_H-M   'P 1'
#
loop_
_entity.id
_entity.type
_entity.pdbx_description
1 polymer ?
#
loop_
_entity_poly.entity_id
_entity_poly.type
_entity_poly.pdbx_seq_one_letter_code
_entity_poly.pdbx_strand_id
1 'polypeptide(L)'
;MGSSDGPLVVGLDSSTQSCKAIAWSRDGRAVAEGRAPLDLMKPRPDYVEQEVTDWWRAATVALRQLVGAVDAKRIAGIAISNQRETVALIDGAGEPIGPASLWLDERAAGLVDRFAAEIGRERLHAITGK
;
A
#
# COMPACT_ATOMS: atom_id res chain seq x y z
N MET A 1 23.21 -23.97 -14.06
CA MET A 1 23.05 -23.12 -12.85
C MET A 1 23.15 -21.66 -13.28
N GLY A 2 22.07 -20.88 -13.15
CA GLY A 2 22.14 -19.42 -13.33
C GLY A 2 22.95 -18.82 -12.20
N SER A 3 23.85 -17.88 -12.50
CA SER A 3 24.70 -17.26 -11.49
C SER A 3 23.83 -16.59 -10.42
N SER A 4 24.20 -16.79 -9.15
CA SER A 4 23.60 -16.14 -7.98
C SER A 4 23.80 -14.60 -7.96
N ASP A 5 24.45 -14.05 -8.99
CA ASP A 5 24.84 -12.64 -9.15
C ASP A 5 24.04 -11.87 -10.21
N GLY A 6 22.98 -12.46 -10.75
CA GLY A 6 22.10 -11.75 -11.70
C GLY A 6 21.37 -10.53 -11.10
N PRO A 7 20.83 -9.65 -11.96
CA PRO A 7 20.04 -8.50 -11.53
C PRO A 7 18.81 -8.95 -10.75
N LEU A 8 18.41 -8.12 -9.78
CA LEU A 8 17.27 -8.31 -8.90
C LEU A 8 16.18 -7.26 -9.20
N VAL A 9 14.92 -7.63 -8.98
CA VAL A 9 13.81 -6.67 -8.94
C VAL A 9 13.17 -6.69 -7.57
N VAL A 10 12.79 -5.53 -7.04
CA VAL A 10 12.14 -5.42 -5.73
C VAL A 10 10.64 -5.33 -5.91
N GLY A 11 9.89 -6.20 -5.24
CA GLY A 11 8.47 -6.01 -5.01
C GLY A 11 8.26 -5.33 -3.65
N LEU A 12 7.62 -4.16 -3.65
CA LEU A 12 7.23 -3.43 -2.44
C LEU A 12 5.71 -3.47 -2.30
N ASP A 13 5.22 -4.08 -1.23
CA ASP A 13 3.79 -4.20 -0.95
C ASP A 13 3.44 -3.41 0.32
N SER A 14 2.73 -2.29 0.16
CA SER A 14 2.19 -1.51 1.27
C SER A 14 0.78 -2.00 1.60
N SER A 15 0.70 -3.07 2.38
CA SER A 15 -0.56 -3.71 2.78
C SER A 15 -1.20 -3.00 3.99
N THR A 16 -2.33 -3.51 4.47
CA THR A 16 -3.09 -2.90 5.57
C THR A 16 -2.36 -2.95 6.92
N GLN A 17 -1.57 -3.98 7.20
CA GLN A 17 -0.93 -4.15 8.52
C GLN A 17 0.60 -4.10 8.47
N SER A 18 1.19 -4.03 7.28
CA SER A 18 2.64 -3.95 7.13
C SER A 18 3.04 -3.52 5.72
N CYS A 19 4.22 -2.93 5.61
CA CYS A 19 4.92 -2.78 4.35
C CYS A 19 5.98 -3.89 4.23
N LYS A 20 6.01 -4.60 3.10
CA LYS A 20 6.97 -5.68 2.81
C LYS A 20 7.75 -5.36 1.55
N ALA A 21 9.06 -5.50 1.60
CA ALA A 21 9.94 -5.46 0.43
C ALA A 21 10.54 -6.85 0.20
N ILE A 22 10.53 -7.37 -1.03
CA ILE A 22 11.17 -8.64 -1.39
C ILE A 22 12.01 -8.44 -2.65
N ALA A 23 13.26 -8.90 -2.62
CA ALA A 23 14.13 -8.95 -3.79
C ALA A 23 13.95 -10.28 -4.51
N TRP A 24 13.67 -10.22 -5.81
CA TRP A 24 13.44 -11.39 -6.66
C TRP A 24 14.54 -11.50 -7.70
N SER A 25 15.07 -12.71 -7.88
CA SER A 25 15.95 -13.04 -9.00
C SER A 25 15.17 -13.21 -10.29
N ARG A 26 15.88 -13.22 -11.43
CA ARG A 26 15.26 -13.40 -12.77
C ARG A 26 14.49 -14.71 -12.94
N ASP A 27 14.82 -15.73 -12.17
CA ASP A 27 14.12 -17.03 -12.15
C ASP A 27 13.01 -17.11 -11.09
N GLY A 28 12.63 -15.98 -10.49
CA GLY A 28 11.49 -15.87 -9.57
C GLY A 28 11.76 -16.34 -8.15
N ARG A 29 13.03 -16.48 -7.73
CA ARG A 29 13.37 -16.84 -6.35
C ARG A 29 13.44 -15.60 -5.48
N ALA A 30 12.88 -15.68 -4.27
CA ALA A 30 13.07 -14.66 -3.25
C ALA A 30 14.51 -14.76 -2.70
N VAL A 31 15.25 -13.66 -2.75
CA VAL A 31 16.66 -13.59 -2.36
C VAL A 31 16.84 -12.93 -0.99
N ALA A 32 16.07 -11.88 -0.72
CA ALA A 32 16.06 -11.18 0.56
C ALA A 32 14.69 -10.51 0.76
N GLU A 33 14.38 -10.21 2.02
CA GLU A 33 13.18 -9.46 2.37
C GLU A 33 13.43 -8.48 3.51
N GLY A 34 12.57 -7.48 3.59
CA GLY A 34 12.44 -6.59 4.73
C GLY A 34 10.96 -6.31 4.99
N ARG A 35 10.63 -5.97 6.23
CA ARG A 35 9.25 -5.71 6.64
C ARG A 35 9.21 -4.68 7.77
N ALA A 36 8.20 -3.84 7.72
CA ALA A 36 7.84 -2.95 8.82
C ALA A 36 6.33 -2.99 9.08
N PRO A 37 5.88 -2.99 10.34
CA PRO A 37 4.46 -2.94 10.66
C PRO A 37 3.85 -1.59 10.29
N LEU A 38 2.54 -1.58 10.06
CA LEU A 38 1.70 -0.41 9.94
C LEU A 38 0.57 -0.53 10.96
N ASP A 39 0.45 0.45 11.84
CA ASP A 39 -0.56 0.44 12.89
C ASP A 39 -1.92 0.85 12.34
N LEU A 40 -2.99 0.32 12.94
CA LEU A 40 -4.37 0.68 12.61
C LEU A 40 -4.95 1.52 13.73
N MET A 41 -5.56 2.64 13.37
CA MET A 41 -6.29 3.50 14.30
C MET A 41 -7.79 3.28 14.15
N LYS A 42 -8.50 3.23 15.28
CA LYS A 42 -9.95 3.09 15.33
C LYS A 42 -10.52 4.12 16.31
N PRO A 43 -10.52 5.41 15.95
CA PRO A 43 -10.86 6.48 16.89
C PRO A 43 -12.33 6.44 17.33
N ARG A 44 -13.22 5.84 16.53
CA ARG A 44 -14.66 5.71 16.75
C ARG A 44 -15.19 4.43 16.09
N PRO A 45 -16.42 3.97 16.42
CA PRO A 45 -17.10 2.94 15.62
C PRO A 45 -17.09 3.31 14.14
N ASP A 46 -16.92 2.32 13.28
CA ASP A 46 -16.92 2.42 11.81
C ASP A 46 -15.74 3.20 11.18
N TYR A 47 -14.85 3.75 12.01
CA TYR A 47 -13.65 4.47 11.55
C TYR A 47 -12.45 3.52 11.59
N VAL A 48 -11.76 3.38 10.45
CA VAL A 48 -10.50 2.64 10.34
C VAL A 48 -9.50 3.50 9.59
N GLU A 49 -8.45 3.94 10.30
CA GLU A 49 -7.52 4.95 9.81
C GLU A 49 -6.05 4.51 9.94
N GLN A 50 -5.17 5.18 9.18
CA GLN A 50 -3.72 5.09 9.32
C GLN A 50 -3.07 6.46 9.19
N GLU A 51 -1.98 6.67 9.93
CA GLU A 51 -1.12 7.82 9.71
C GLU A 51 -0.43 7.70 8.35
N VAL A 52 -0.61 8.69 7.47
CA VAL A 52 -0.07 8.64 6.09
C VAL A 52 1.46 8.63 6.09
N THR A 53 2.09 9.31 7.05
CA THR A 53 3.54 9.35 7.21
C THR A 53 4.13 7.97 7.56
N ASP A 54 3.33 7.08 8.15
CA ASP A 54 3.75 5.73 8.51
C ASP A 54 3.99 4.86 7.27
N TRP A 55 3.28 5.11 6.16
CA TRP A 55 3.48 4.38 4.90
C TRP A 55 4.90 4.57 4.37
N TRP A 56 5.36 5.82 4.32
CA TRP A 56 6.71 6.14 3.88
C TRP A 56 7.77 5.63 4.85
N ARG A 57 7.53 5.78 6.16
CA ARG A 57 8.42 5.25 7.21
C ARG A 57 8.58 3.73 7.08
N ALA A 58 7.47 3.01 6.96
CA ALA A 58 7.46 1.55 6.85
C ALA A 58 8.14 1.06 5.56
N ALA A 59 7.86 1.71 4.42
CA ALA A 59 8.54 1.42 3.16
C ALA A 59 10.06 1.61 3.27
N THR A 60 10.49 2.73 3.87
CA THR A 60 11.92 3.02 4.07
C THR A 60 12.59 1.98 4.96
N VAL A 61 11.95 1.57 6.07
CA VAL A 61 12.47 0.53 6.96
C VAL A 61 12.57 -0.82 6.25
N ALA A 62 11.52 -1.24 5.55
CA ALA A 62 11.51 -2.49 4.80
C ALA A 62 12.59 -2.52 3.70
N LEU A 63 12.73 -1.44 2.94
CA LEU A 63 13.77 -1.32 1.91
C LEU A 63 15.18 -1.32 2.52
N ARG A 64 15.40 -0.62 3.63
CA ARG A 64 16.70 -0.60 4.33
C ARG A 64 17.12 -1.99 4.82
N GLN A 65 16.17 -2.74 5.40
CA GLN A 65 16.43 -4.13 5.81
C GLN A 65 16.80 -5.00 4.61
N LEU A 66 16.07 -4.89 3.49
CA LEU A 66 16.33 -5.64 2.27
C LEU A 66 17.71 -5.32 1.68
N VAL A 67 18.07 -4.05 1.53
CA VAL A 67 19.38 -3.67 0.94
C VAL A 67 20.55 -3.94 1.88
N GLY A 68 20.30 -4.16 3.17
CA GLY A 68 21.33 -4.68 4.09
C GLY A 68 21.72 -6.14 3.82
N ALA A 69 20.89 -6.88 3.08
CA ALA A 69 21.09 -8.30 2.77
C ALA A 69 21.48 -8.58 1.31
N VAL A 70 21.50 -7.58 0.42
CA VAL A 70 21.89 -7.72 -0.99
C VAL A 70 22.74 -6.54 -1.46
N ASP A 71 23.55 -6.73 -2.50
CA ASP A 71 24.21 -5.59 -3.16
C ASP A 71 23.16 -4.75 -3.91
N ALA A 72 22.93 -3.53 -3.42
CA ALA A 72 21.97 -2.59 -4.00
C ALA A 72 22.26 -2.26 -5.48
N LYS A 73 23.51 -2.39 -5.95
CA LYS A 73 23.85 -2.18 -7.37
C LYS A 73 23.22 -3.22 -8.30
N ARG A 74 22.77 -4.35 -7.76
CA ARG A 74 22.07 -5.40 -8.50
C ARG A 74 20.59 -5.10 -8.70
N ILE A 75 20.02 -4.15 -7.97
CA ILE A 75 18.60 -3.81 -8.07
C ILE A 75 18.37 -3.05 -9.37
N ALA A 76 17.70 -3.71 -10.33
CA ALA A 76 17.40 -3.16 -11.64
C ALA A 76 16.07 -2.41 -11.70
N GLY A 77 15.20 -2.57 -10.70
CA GLY A 77 13.91 -1.90 -10.65
C GLY A 77 13.09 -2.25 -9.41
N ILE A 78 12.04 -1.46 -9.19
CA ILE A 78 11.06 -1.65 -8.12
C ILE A 78 9.65 -1.68 -8.73
N ALA A 79 8.83 -2.62 -8.26
CA ALA A 79 7.40 -2.69 -8.52
C ALA A 79 6.66 -2.50 -7.20
N ILE A 80 5.59 -1.70 -7.24
CA ILE A 80 4.82 -1.33 -6.05
C ILE A 80 3.43 -1.93 -6.13
N SER A 81 2.99 -2.52 -5.03
CA SER A 81 1.63 -2.93 -4.72
C SER A 81 1.18 -2.21 -3.45
N ASN A 82 -0.11 -1.98 -3.32
CA ASN A 82 -0.67 -1.28 -2.17
C ASN A 82 -2.07 -1.77 -1.83
N GLN A 83 -2.49 -1.54 -0.59
CA GLN A 83 -3.88 -1.61 -0.21
C GLN A 83 -4.71 -0.67 -1.09
N ARG A 84 -5.79 -1.20 -1.65
CA ARG A 84 -6.67 -0.47 -2.56
C ARG A 84 -7.81 0.20 -1.80
N GLU A 85 -8.51 1.09 -2.47
CA GLU A 85 -9.67 1.86 -1.99
C GLU A 85 -9.41 2.81 -0.79
N THR A 86 -8.33 2.62 -0.04
CA THR A 86 -7.81 3.56 0.97
C THR A 86 -7.54 4.94 0.38
N VAL A 87 -7.97 6.00 1.07
CA VAL A 87 -7.84 7.40 0.62
C VAL A 87 -7.05 8.21 1.64
N ALA A 88 -6.05 8.94 1.15
CA ALA A 88 -5.33 9.99 1.87
C ALA A 88 -5.49 11.32 1.15
N LEU A 89 -5.65 12.40 1.91
CA LEU A 89 -5.66 13.76 1.37
C LEU A 89 -4.32 14.43 1.67
N ILE A 90 -3.70 14.97 0.63
CA ILE A 90 -2.38 15.59 0.68
C ILE A 90 -2.51 17.01 0.14
N ASP A 91 -1.84 17.96 0.76
CA ASP A 91 -1.83 19.36 0.32
C ASP A 91 -0.86 19.62 -0.85
N GLY A 92 -0.80 20.87 -1.30
CA GLY A 92 0.10 21.27 -2.41
C GLY A 92 1.59 21.20 -2.08
N ALA A 93 1.96 21.07 -0.80
CA ALA A 93 3.34 20.90 -0.36
C ALA A 93 3.74 19.43 -0.23
N GLY A 94 2.79 18.50 -0.35
CA GLY A 94 3.02 17.07 -0.16
C GLY A 94 2.79 16.60 1.27
N GLU A 95 2.22 17.44 2.14
CA GLU A 95 1.95 17.10 3.53
C GLU A 95 0.56 16.48 3.69
N PRO A 96 0.41 15.40 4.47
CA PRO A 96 -0.91 14.84 4.77
C PRO A 96 -1.77 15.83 5.56
N ILE A 97 -3.02 16.02 5.12
CA ILE A 97 -4.00 16.87 5.82
C ILE A 97 -4.50 16.20 7.12
N GLY A 98 -4.39 14.88 7.20
CA GLY A 98 -4.74 14.07 8.37
C GLY A 98 -4.59 12.58 8.08
N PRO A 99 -5.08 11.70 8.97
CA PRO A 99 -5.07 10.26 8.76
C PRO A 99 -5.81 9.84 7.49
N ALA A 100 -5.32 8.79 6.85
CA ALA A 100 -6.01 8.15 5.74
C ALA A 100 -7.21 7.33 6.24
N SER A 101 -8.32 7.33 5.48
CA SER A 101 -9.43 6.39 5.69
C SER A 101 -9.17 5.11 4.90
N LEU A 102 -9.18 3.97 5.57
CA LEU A 102 -8.88 2.68 4.94
C LEU A 102 -10.10 2.09 4.23
N TRP A 103 -9.87 1.08 3.39
CA TRP A 103 -10.95 0.33 2.73
C TRP A 103 -11.92 -0.38 3.68
N LEU A 104 -11.52 -0.56 4.95
CA LEU A 104 -12.34 -1.12 6.03
C LEU A 104 -13.25 -0.07 6.70
N ASP A 105 -13.10 1.20 6.32
CA ASP A 105 -13.83 2.31 6.91
C ASP A 105 -15.26 2.38 6.36
N GLU A 106 -16.23 2.42 7.26
CA GLU A 106 -17.66 2.44 6.93
C GLU A 106 -18.33 3.77 7.28
N ARG A 107 -17.57 4.81 7.67
CA ARG A 107 -18.14 6.12 8.09
C ARG A 107 -19.02 6.77 7.01
N ALA A 108 -18.79 6.40 5.76
CA ALA A 108 -19.46 6.93 4.58
C ALA A 108 -20.58 6.01 4.05
N ALA A 109 -20.95 4.93 4.75
CA ALA A 109 -21.95 3.96 4.28
C ALA A 109 -23.28 4.65 3.87
N GLY A 110 -23.75 5.64 4.63
CA GLY A 110 -24.97 6.38 4.30
C GLY A 110 -24.89 7.20 3.00
N LEU A 111 -23.69 7.53 2.51
CA LEU A 111 -23.52 8.22 1.22
C LEU A 111 -23.81 7.29 0.04
N VAL A 112 -23.63 5.98 0.21
CA VAL A 112 -23.91 4.98 -0.84
C VAL A 112 -25.39 4.99 -1.18
N ASP A 113 -26.27 5.00 -0.18
CA ASP A 113 -27.71 5.03 -0.40
C ASP A 113 -28.16 6.34 -1.03
N ARG A 114 -27.59 7.47 -0.60
CA ARG A 114 -27.85 8.78 -1.20
C ARG A 114 -27.46 8.78 -2.69
N PHE A 115 -26.25 8.34 -3.02
CA PHE A 115 -25.80 8.30 -4.41
C PHE A 115 -26.57 7.28 -5.25
N ALA A 116 -26.98 6.15 -4.67
CA ALA A 116 -27.83 5.18 -5.36
C ALA A 116 -29.22 5.76 -5.67
N ALA A 117 -29.77 6.61 -4.81
CA ALA A 117 -31.02 7.31 -5.06
C ALA A 117 -30.89 8.42 -6.12
N GLU A 118 -29.77 9.14 -6.16
CA GLU A 118 -29.52 10.24 -7.10
C GLU A 118 -29.11 9.75 -8.50
N ILE A 119 -28.23 8.76 -8.60
CA ILE A 119 -27.60 8.29 -9.84
C ILE A 119 -28.33 7.05 -10.39
N GLY A 120 -28.97 6.28 -9.51
CA GLY A 120 -29.55 4.96 -9.82
C GLY A 120 -28.54 3.84 -9.55
N ARG A 121 -28.96 2.84 -8.75
CA ARG A 121 -28.12 1.69 -8.36
C ARG A 121 -27.57 0.91 -9.55
N GLU A 122 -28.40 0.62 -10.55
CA GLU A 122 -27.96 -0.10 -11.77
C GLU A 122 -26.92 0.70 -12.55
N ARG A 123 -27.08 2.02 -12.62
CA ARG A 123 -26.14 2.89 -13.32
C ARG A 123 -24.79 2.94 -12.61
N LEU A 124 -24.78 3.06 -11.29
CA LEU A 124 -23.56 2.99 -10.48
C LEU A 124 -22.81 1.67 -10.71
N HIS A 125 -23.53 0.55 -10.73
CA HIS A 125 -22.94 -0.75 -11.02
C HIS A 125 -22.34 -0.82 -12.42
N ALA A 126 -23.10 -0.37 -13.43
CA ALA A 126 -22.66 -0.42 -14.81
C ALA A 126 -21.37 0.38 -15.09
N ILE A 127 -21.12 1.48 -14.35
CA ILE A 127 -19.93 2.32 -14.55
C ILE A 127 -18.75 1.98 -13.64
N THR A 128 -19.00 1.41 -12.46
CA THR A 128 -17.93 1.15 -11.45
C THR A 128 -17.61 -0.33 -11.28
N GLY A 129 -18.50 -1.24 -11.68
CA GLY A 129 -18.42 -2.67 -11.39
C GLY A 129 -18.69 -3.04 -9.92
N LYS A 130 -19.19 -2.10 -9.11
CA LYS A 130 -19.54 -2.29 -7.69
C LYS A 130 -21.04 -2.38 -7.47
#